data_AF-A0AAF0CAK4-F1
#
_entry.id   AF-A0AAF0CAK4-F1
#
_cell.length_a   1.000
_cell.length_b   1.000
_cell.length_c   1.000
_cell.angle_alpha   90.00
_cell.angle_beta   90.00
_cell.angle_gamma   90.00
#
_symmetry.space_group_name_H-M   'P 1'
#
loop_
_entity.id
_entity.type
_entity.pdbx_description
1 polymer ?
#
loop_
_entity_poly.entity_id
_entity_poly.type
_entity_poly.pdbx_seq_one_letter_code
_entity_poly.pdbx_strand_id
1 'polypeptide(L)'
;MSYKDQYIERYADVETVERKHGDKQETIICVIPPTLAEQDIKLEISFDLNNFKQGQFGEFSLNTFLNRYLAGSRSLKESRSVSRKRLALVSSEIGFVDPEAIDLATQMARYQQAREILAANKQLSLQKLLEVNRLLETEHKKAGNIRKNQNWIGGKSPTAAYYVCPPAEQVDHLISDWLDFVNNADQPQDVIAIVGHNQLLNIHPFADGNGRTGRVFLQSRLEQKYGDIIHPSLYRLNKQKDTYIDAIQSTLSPGNFSAPVHGYWQESLSWGDRLKRRMFQILADGQSKLNARLAMRPLSANGKKLLDHLWMQPIVCEKGLFKHFGWDFFSAQTAIQELINCKILEPRRLRQPEGAIIYDCPLMFATWQQLDDAIFAKEEESDAA
;
A
#
# COMPACT_ATOMS: atom_id res chain seq x y z
N MET A 1 -14.12 -7.46 34.86
CA MET A 1 -13.73 -8.68 34.11
C MET A 1 -12.23 -8.66 33.92
N SER A 2 -11.53 -9.78 34.10
CA SER A 2 -10.10 -9.83 33.85
C SER A 2 -9.81 -9.74 32.34
N TYR A 3 -8.58 -9.38 31.96
CA TYR A 3 -8.17 -9.37 30.54
C TYR A 3 -8.36 -10.73 29.87
N LYS A 4 -8.12 -11.81 30.62
CA LYS A 4 -8.32 -13.19 30.16
C LYS A 4 -9.79 -13.47 29.88
N ASP A 5 -10.70 -13.04 30.75
CA ASP A 5 -12.13 -13.24 30.55
C ASP A 5 -12.62 -12.50 29.30
N GLN A 6 -12.14 -11.28 29.07
CA GLN A 6 -12.49 -10.49 27.88
C GLN A 6 -11.96 -11.11 26.60
N TYR A 7 -10.77 -11.73 26.66
CA TYR A 7 -10.19 -12.45 25.53
C TYR A 7 -11.00 -13.71 25.20
N ILE A 8 -11.40 -14.48 26.22
CA ILE A 8 -12.23 -15.67 26.05
C ILE A 8 -13.59 -15.30 25.46
N GLU A 9 -14.24 -14.25 25.99
CA GLU A 9 -15.51 -13.77 25.47
C GLU A 9 -15.41 -13.35 23.99
N ARG A 10 -14.33 -12.66 23.61
CA ARG A 10 -14.10 -12.23 22.21
C ARG A 10 -14.01 -13.40 21.23
N TYR A 11 -13.39 -14.51 21.62
CA TYR A 11 -13.14 -15.67 20.75
C TYR A 11 -13.97 -16.89 21.15
N ALA A 12 -15.10 -16.70 21.83
CA ALA A 12 -15.95 -17.79 22.34
C ALA A 12 -16.46 -18.70 21.21
N ASP A 13 -16.74 -18.12 20.04
CA ASP A 13 -17.26 -18.82 18.84
C ASP A 13 -16.16 -19.13 17.80
N VAL A 14 -14.91 -19.18 18.24
CA VAL A 14 -13.75 -19.46 17.38
C VAL A 14 -12.98 -20.64 17.95
N GLU A 15 -12.43 -21.49 17.07
CA GLU A 15 -11.57 -22.57 17.51
C GLU A 15 -10.31 -22.02 18.19
N THR A 16 -10.00 -22.52 19.38
CA THR A 16 -8.83 -22.09 20.16
C THR A 16 -8.11 -23.29 20.75
N VAL A 17 -6.82 -23.11 21.03
CA VAL A 17 -6.01 -24.10 21.73
C VAL A 17 -5.22 -23.44 22.85
N GLU A 18 -5.32 -24.01 24.05
CA GLU A 18 -4.48 -23.60 25.17
C GLU A 18 -3.10 -24.25 25.07
N ARG A 19 -2.04 -23.48 25.31
CA ARG A 19 -0.67 -24.00 25.40
C ARG A 19 0.16 -23.24 26.41
N LYS A 20 1.29 -23.83 26.78
CA LYS A 20 2.32 -23.19 27.62
C LYS A 20 3.28 -22.37 26.77
N HIS A 21 3.66 -21.20 27.27
CA HIS A 21 4.56 -20.28 26.58
C HIS A 21 5.59 -19.63 27.52
N GLY A 22 6.80 -19.45 26.99
CA GLY A 22 7.92 -18.82 27.69
C GLY A 22 8.49 -19.65 28.85
N ASP A 23 9.56 -19.14 29.45
CA ASP A 23 10.29 -19.84 30.54
C ASP A 23 9.41 -20.03 31.79
N LYS A 24 8.47 -19.11 32.01
CA LYS A 24 7.51 -19.16 33.12
C LYS A 24 6.33 -20.09 32.89
N GLN A 25 6.23 -20.72 31.70
CA GLN A 25 5.16 -21.65 31.35
C GLN A 25 3.76 -21.06 31.59
N GLU A 26 3.56 -19.82 31.14
CA GLU A 26 2.26 -19.15 31.20
C GLU A 26 1.30 -19.81 30.22
N THR A 27 0.03 -19.99 30.62
CA THR A 27 -1.00 -20.49 29.70
C THR A 27 -1.45 -19.37 28.77
N ILE A 28 -1.39 -19.62 27.47
CA ILE A 28 -1.86 -18.72 26.41
C ILE A 28 -2.95 -19.43 25.59
N ILE A 29 -3.89 -18.65 25.06
CA ILE A 29 -5.00 -19.14 24.23
C ILE A 29 -4.72 -18.72 22.79
N CYS A 30 -4.26 -19.64 21.96
CA CYS A 30 -4.01 -19.39 20.55
C CYS A 30 -5.30 -19.57 19.74
N VAL A 31 -5.59 -18.64 18.84
CA VAL A 31 -6.72 -18.73 17.93
C VAL A 31 -6.33 -19.57 16.71
N ILE A 32 -7.21 -20.47 16.28
CA ILE A 32 -7.06 -21.30 15.08
C ILE A 32 -8.08 -20.81 14.05
N PRO A 33 -7.64 -20.08 13.00
CA PRO A 33 -8.48 -19.73 11.88
C PRO A 33 -9.01 -20.99 11.19
N PRO A 34 -10.27 -21.01 10.76
CA PRO A 34 -10.84 -22.15 10.07
C PRO A 34 -10.20 -22.33 8.68
N THR A 35 -10.22 -23.54 8.15
CA THR A 35 -9.81 -23.83 6.77
C THR A 35 -10.76 -23.19 5.77
N LEU A 36 -10.27 -22.74 4.61
CA LEU A 36 -11.06 -22.06 3.59
C LEU A 36 -11.38 -22.93 2.38
N ALA A 37 -10.49 -23.85 1.99
CA ALA A 37 -10.57 -24.50 0.68
C ALA A 37 -11.84 -25.34 0.50
N GLU A 38 -12.36 -25.91 1.59
CA GLU A 38 -13.55 -26.75 1.60
C GLU A 38 -14.84 -25.98 1.97
N GLN A 39 -14.74 -24.68 2.25
CA GLN A 39 -15.89 -23.90 2.68
C GLN A 39 -16.68 -23.31 1.51
N ASP A 40 -18.01 -23.36 1.64
CA ASP A 40 -18.94 -22.65 0.76
C ASP A 40 -18.98 -21.17 1.15
N ILE A 41 -18.09 -20.38 0.56
CA ILE A 41 -17.97 -18.95 0.82
C ILE A 41 -18.97 -18.19 -0.05
N LYS A 42 -20.05 -17.71 0.57
CA LYS A 42 -21.09 -16.91 -0.07
C LYS A 42 -20.96 -15.47 0.39
N LEU A 43 -20.15 -14.73 -0.36
CA LEU A 43 -19.95 -13.31 -0.13
C LEU A 43 -20.52 -12.53 -1.31
N GLU A 44 -21.56 -11.75 -1.03
CA GLU A 44 -22.05 -10.75 -1.95
C GLU A 44 -21.35 -9.43 -1.66
N ILE A 45 -20.49 -9.01 -2.58
CA ILE A 45 -19.94 -7.65 -2.58
C ILE A 45 -20.26 -7.04 -3.93
N SER A 46 -21.12 -6.03 -3.92
CA SER A 46 -21.48 -5.28 -5.12
C SER A 46 -20.95 -3.87 -5.01
N PHE A 47 -20.12 -3.48 -5.95
CA PHE A 47 -19.56 -2.14 -6.04
C PHE A 47 -19.34 -1.76 -7.50
N ASP A 48 -19.42 -0.47 -7.76
CA ASP A 48 -19.17 0.10 -9.07
C ASP A 48 -17.83 0.85 -9.01
N LEU A 49 -16.75 0.15 -9.36
CA LEU A 49 -15.39 0.69 -9.34
C LEU A 49 -14.96 1.10 -10.74
N ASN A 50 -14.24 2.22 -10.83
CA ASN A 50 -13.56 2.65 -12.06
C ASN A 50 -14.49 2.92 -13.26
N ASN A 51 -15.78 3.12 -13.01
CA ASN A 51 -16.83 3.52 -13.94
C ASN A 51 -16.80 5.03 -14.26
N PHE A 52 -15.61 5.60 -14.41
CA PHE A 52 -15.43 6.98 -14.86
C PHE A 52 -14.21 7.10 -15.76
N LYS A 53 -14.22 8.11 -16.64
CA LYS A 53 -13.10 8.36 -17.54
C LYS A 53 -11.89 8.87 -16.75
N GLN A 54 -10.90 8.03 -16.61
CA GLN A 54 -9.60 8.38 -16.04
C GLN A 54 -8.78 9.10 -17.11
N GLY A 55 -8.47 10.38 -16.87
CA GLY A 55 -7.52 11.12 -17.71
C GLY A 55 -6.11 10.55 -17.62
N GLN A 56 -5.28 10.81 -18.62
CA GLN A 56 -3.85 10.49 -18.58
C GLN A 56 -3.07 11.79 -18.29
N PHE A 57 -2.16 11.73 -17.31
CA PHE A 57 -1.40 12.89 -16.84
C PHE A 57 0.09 12.57 -16.86
N GLY A 58 0.71 12.71 -18.03
CA GLY A 58 2.09 12.30 -18.26
C GLY A 58 2.33 10.86 -17.83
N GLU A 59 3.34 10.67 -16.99
CA GLU A 59 3.73 9.38 -16.40
C GLU A 59 3.05 9.09 -15.05
N PHE A 60 2.10 9.91 -14.59
CA PHE A 60 1.48 9.74 -13.26
C PHE A 60 0.90 8.33 -13.05
N SER A 61 1.29 7.70 -11.95
CA SER A 61 0.75 6.43 -11.48
C SER A 61 0.14 6.61 -10.10
N LEU A 62 -1.18 6.39 -10.00
CA LEU A 62 -1.92 6.44 -8.74
C LEU A 62 -1.30 5.48 -7.71
N ASN A 63 -1.00 4.27 -8.15
CA ASN A 63 -0.43 3.23 -7.31
C ASN A 63 0.95 3.63 -6.77
N THR A 64 1.84 4.10 -7.63
CA THR A 64 3.16 4.56 -7.20
C THR A 64 3.04 5.77 -6.26
N PHE A 65 2.10 6.67 -6.51
CA PHE A 65 1.83 7.82 -5.63
C PHE A 65 1.40 7.38 -4.21
N LEU A 66 0.61 6.32 -4.10
CA LEU A 66 0.05 5.79 -2.85
C LEU A 66 0.98 4.82 -2.12
N ASN A 67 1.97 4.21 -2.80
CA ASN A 67 2.88 3.23 -2.20
C ASN A 67 3.54 3.72 -0.91
N ARG A 68 3.77 5.03 -0.73
CA ARG A 68 4.32 5.59 0.51
C ARG A 68 3.49 5.26 1.76
N TYR A 69 2.18 5.10 1.59
CA TYR A 69 1.25 4.80 2.68
C TYR A 69 1.19 3.30 2.96
N LEU A 70 1.49 2.45 1.97
CA LEU A 70 1.29 1.01 2.05
C LEU A 70 2.58 0.25 2.38
N ALA A 71 3.71 0.77 1.92
CA ALA A 71 5.04 0.16 2.03
C ALA A 71 5.64 0.22 3.44
N GLY A 72 5.29 1.25 4.21
CA GLY A 72 5.87 1.56 5.51
C GLY A 72 5.69 0.48 6.58
N SER A 73 6.71 0.31 7.43
CA SER A 73 6.60 -0.29 8.77
C SER A 73 5.97 0.66 9.81
N ARG A 74 5.96 1.96 9.51
CA ARG A 74 5.40 3.04 10.33
C ARG A 74 3.89 3.17 10.15
N SER A 75 3.22 3.90 11.05
CA SER A 75 1.79 4.19 10.89
C SER A 75 1.54 5.03 9.63
N LEU A 76 0.32 4.98 9.06
CA LEU A 76 -0.02 5.79 7.87
C LEU A 76 0.21 7.29 8.10
N LYS A 77 -0.04 7.77 9.33
CA LYS A 77 0.15 9.17 9.70
C LYS A 77 1.64 9.54 9.79
N GLU A 78 2.46 8.64 10.32
CA GLU A 78 3.92 8.81 10.39
C GLU A 78 4.59 8.80 9.01
N SER A 79 3.97 8.18 8.00
CA SER A 79 4.49 8.22 6.62
C SER A 79 4.60 9.65 6.07
N ARG A 80 3.90 10.64 6.65
CA ARG A 80 4.01 12.08 6.29
C ARG A 80 5.24 12.78 6.90
N SER A 81 5.97 12.16 7.82
CA SER A 81 7.18 12.77 8.40
C SER A 81 8.23 13.05 7.33
N VAL A 82 8.28 12.21 6.29
CA VAL A 82 9.05 12.43 5.07
C VAL A 82 8.18 13.20 4.07
N SER A 83 8.55 14.43 3.72
CA SER A 83 7.80 15.22 2.74
C SER A 83 7.96 14.66 1.31
N ARG A 84 6.99 14.94 0.44
CA ARG A 84 7.10 14.61 -1.00
C ARG A 84 8.36 15.21 -1.63
N LYS A 85 8.77 16.40 -1.17
CA LYS A 85 10.00 17.07 -1.61
C LYS A 85 11.27 16.32 -1.19
N ARG A 86 11.33 15.82 0.05
CA ARG A 86 12.45 14.96 0.52
C ARG A 86 12.56 13.69 -0.31
N LEU A 87 11.43 13.02 -0.58
CA LEU A 87 11.40 11.83 -1.46
C LEU A 87 11.87 12.14 -2.88
N ALA A 88 11.32 13.18 -3.51
CA ALA A 88 11.70 13.57 -4.86
C ALA A 88 13.18 13.98 -4.96
N LEU A 89 13.76 14.62 -3.93
CA LEU A 89 15.19 14.93 -3.89
C LEU A 89 16.06 13.67 -3.88
N VAL A 90 15.73 12.68 -3.04
CA VAL A 90 16.44 11.39 -3.02
C VAL A 90 16.36 10.69 -4.37
N SER A 91 15.17 10.66 -4.98
CA SER A 91 14.93 10.03 -6.29
C SER A 91 15.50 10.81 -7.48
N SER A 92 15.95 12.06 -7.28
CA SER A 92 16.45 12.91 -8.38
C SER A 92 17.87 12.59 -8.85
N GLU A 93 18.57 11.68 -8.16
CA GLU A 93 19.99 11.32 -8.43
C GLU A 93 21.01 12.44 -8.18
N ILE A 94 20.58 13.59 -7.63
CA ILE A 94 21.46 14.74 -7.31
C ILE A 94 22.47 14.44 -6.19
N GLY A 95 22.33 13.30 -5.50
CA GLY A 95 23.17 12.95 -4.35
C GLY A 95 22.67 13.52 -3.03
N PHE A 96 21.39 13.92 -2.95
CA PHE A 96 20.76 14.30 -1.69
C PHE A 96 20.68 13.10 -0.74
N VAL A 97 21.21 13.25 0.47
CA VAL A 97 21.25 12.19 1.48
C VAL A 97 20.29 12.53 2.62
N ASP A 98 19.27 11.70 2.76
CA ASP A 98 18.30 11.78 3.84
C ASP A 98 17.90 10.35 4.23
N PRO A 99 18.40 9.82 5.36
CA PRO A 99 18.22 8.41 5.70
C PRO A 99 16.76 7.96 5.77
N GLU A 100 15.86 8.79 6.31
CA GLU A 100 14.44 8.43 6.39
C GLU A 100 13.77 8.42 5.02
N ALA A 101 14.12 9.38 4.16
CA ALA A 101 13.57 9.44 2.81
C ALA A 101 14.12 8.32 1.92
N ILE A 102 15.40 7.97 2.07
CA ILE A 102 16.03 6.82 1.40
C ILE A 102 15.37 5.52 1.83
N ASP A 103 15.17 5.32 3.14
CA ASP A 103 14.50 4.14 3.69
C ASP A 103 13.08 4.01 3.14
N LEU A 104 12.29 5.09 3.20
CA LEU A 104 10.91 5.09 2.67
C LEU A 104 10.88 4.86 1.15
N ALA A 105 11.74 5.51 0.37
CA ALA A 105 11.82 5.30 -1.08
C ALA A 105 12.20 3.85 -1.43
N THR A 106 13.12 3.25 -0.66
CA THR A 106 13.52 1.85 -0.81
C THR A 106 12.36 0.91 -0.49
N GLN A 107 11.61 1.16 0.59
CA GLN A 107 10.42 0.40 0.94
C GLN A 107 9.35 0.52 -0.15
N MET A 108 9.12 1.70 -0.70
CA MET A 108 8.17 1.92 -1.80
C MET A 108 8.55 1.12 -3.06
N ALA A 109 9.84 1.10 -3.44
CA ALA A 109 10.33 0.33 -4.57
C ALA A 109 10.14 -1.18 -4.35
N ARG A 110 10.46 -1.68 -3.15
CA ARG A 110 10.25 -3.09 -2.76
C ARG A 110 8.77 -3.47 -2.74
N TYR A 111 7.90 -2.60 -2.25
CA TYR A 111 6.46 -2.80 -2.27
C TYR A 111 5.93 -2.88 -3.71
N GLN A 112 6.42 -2.00 -4.58
CA GLN A 112 6.07 -2.01 -6.00
C GLN A 112 6.48 -3.32 -6.68
N GLN A 113 7.72 -3.76 -6.46
CA GLN A 113 8.24 -5.01 -7.01
C GLN A 113 7.51 -6.24 -6.43
N ALA A 114 7.20 -6.24 -5.13
CA ALA A 114 6.40 -7.30 -4.50
C ALA A 114 5.00 -7.42 -5.12
N ARG A 115 4.36 -6.28 -5.41
CA ARG A 115 3.06 -6.23 -6.08
C ARG A 115 3.12 -6.79 -7.48
N GLU A 116 4.15 -6.42 -8.26
CA GLU A 116 4.38 -6.96 -9.61
C GLU A 116 4.59 -8.48 -9.59
N ILE A 117 5.35 -9.00 -8.61
CA ILE A 117 5.54 -10.44 -8.44
C ILE A 117 4.18 -11.13 -8.24
N LEU A 118 3.33 -10.67 -7.31
CA LEU A 118 2.02 -11.32 -7.11
C LEU A 118 1.08 -11.11 -8.29
N ALA A 119 1.06 -9.92 -8.90
CA ALA A 119 0.18 -9.61 -10.03
C ALA A 119 0.49 -10.47 -11.27
N ALA A 120 1.77 -10.80 -11.50
CA ALA A 120 2.22 -11.63 -12.62
C ALA A 120 1.90 -13.13 -12.44
N ASN A 121 1.57 -13.59 -11.23
CA ASN A 121 1.35 -14.99 -10.91
C ASN A 121 -0.13 -15.26 -10.61
N LYS A 122 -0.89 -15.72 -11.63
CA LYS A 122 -2.31 -16.07 -11.46
C LYS A 122 -2.50 -17.17 -10.41
N GLN A 123 -1.66 -18.21 -10.49
CA GLN A 123 -1.53 -19.23 -9.46
C GLN A 123 -0.37 -18.87 -8.54
N LEU A 124 -0.69 -18.62 -7.28
CA LEU A 124 0.26 -18.26 -6.24
C LEU A 124 0.87 -19.52 -5.63
N SER A 125 2.19 -19.59 -5.57
CA SER A 125 2.90 -20.65 -4.84
C SER A 125 3.41 -20.14 -3.49
N LEU A 126 3.67 -21.06 -2.57
CA LEU A 126 4.35 -20.75 -1.31
C LEU A 126 5.67 -20.00 -1.56
N GLN A 127 6.48 -20.47 -2.52
CA GLN A 127 7.76 -19.85 -2.83
C GLN A 127 7.63 -18.36 -3.20
N LYS A 128 6.59 -18.00 -3.97
CA LYS A 128 6.33 -16.61 -4.34
C LYS A 128 5.87 -15.77 -3.15
N LEU A 129 5.05 -16.34 -2.28
CA LEU A 129 4.65 -15.69 -1.02
C LEU A 129 5.88 -15.44 -0.11
N LEU A 130 6.78 -16.41 0.00
CA LEU A 130 8.05 -16.28 0.74
C LEU A 130 8.98 -15.22 0.13
N GLU A 131 9.09 -15.20 -1.20
CA GLU A 131 9.87 -14.20 -1.95
C GLU A 131 9.36 -12.78 -1.67
N VAL A 132 8.05 -12.58 -1.73
CA VAL A 132 7.42 -11.29 -1.39
C VAL A 132 7.69 -10.88 0.05
N ASN A 133 7.53 -11.78 1.03
CA ASN A 133 7.83 -11.44 2.42
C ASN A 133 9.31 -11.05 2.61
N ARG A 134 10.24 -11.79 1.99
CA ARG A 134 11.69 -11.48 2.03
C ARG A 134 11.99 -10.10 1.46
N LEU A 135 11.34 -9.74 0.37
CA LEU A 135 11.52 -8.46 -0.28
C LEU A 135 11.00 -7.30 0.59
N LEU A 136 9.89 -7.50 1.28
CA LEU A 136 9.23 -6.48 2.10
C LEU A 136 9.87 -6.31 3.50
N GLU A 137 10.55 -7.33 4.01
CA GLU A 137 11.10 -7.37 5.37
C GLU A 137 12.58 -7.75 5.34
N THR A 138 13.48 -6.78 5.11
CA THR A 138 14.90 -7.09 4.93
C THR A 138 15.71 -7.16 6.22
N GLU A 139 15.19 -6.59 7.31
CA GLU A 139 15.93 -6.47 8.57
C GLU A 139 15.75 -7.72 9.46
N HIS A 140 14.64 -8.45 9.28
CA HIS A 140 14.37 -9.65 10.04
C HIS A 140 15.15 -10.87 9.51
N LYS A 141 16.00 -11.46 10.36
CA LYS A 141 16.83 -12.65 10.01
C LYS A 141 16.06 -13.85 9.46
N LYS A 142 14.77 -13.97 9.77
CA LYS A 142 13.88 -15.06 9.32
C LYS A 142 12.99 -14.68 8.13
N ALA A 143 13.19 -13.52 7.51
CA ALA A 143 12.36 -13.07 6.41
C ALA A 143 12.32 -14.06 5.24
N GLY A 144 11.15 -14.22 4.65
CA GLY A 144 10.89 -15.21 3.61
C GLY A 144 10.90 -16.65 4.10
N ASN A 145 10.59 -16.89 5.38
CA ASN A 145 10.37 -18.22 5.93
C ASN A 145 9.13 -18.23 6.83
N ILE A 146 8.40 -19.35 6.83
CA ILE A 146 7.32 -19.57 7.79
C ILE A 146 7.88 -19.57 9.21
N ARG A 147 7.21 -18.87 10.13
CA ARG A 147 7.65 -18.77 11.52
C ARG A 147 7.65 -20.14 12.20
N LYS A 148 8.65 -20.36 13.05
CA LYS A 148 8.74 -21.55 13.92
C LYS A 148 8.49 -21.23 15.40
N ASN A 149 8.21 -19.97 15.71
CA ASN A 149 7.93 -19.49 17.06
C ASN A 149 6.50 -18.94 17.12
N GLN A 150 5.91 -18.94 18.32
CA GLN A 150 4.62 -18.30 18.58
C GLN A 150 4.69 -16.80 18.26
N ASN A 151 3.65 -16.28 17.63
CA ASN A 151 3.50 -14.84 17.34
C ASN A 151 2.18 -14.31 17.90
N TRP A 152 2.09 -13.00 18.09
CA TRP A 152 0.90 -12.32 18.62
C TRP A 152 0.85 -10.87 18.14
N ILE A 153 -0.33 -10.25 18.20
CA ILE A 153 -0.59 -8.89 17.75
C ILE A 153 -1.08 -8.05 18.94
N GLY A 154 -0.42 -6.91 19.14
CA GLY A 154 -0.70 -6.01 20.26
C GLY A 154 -0.18 -6.55 21.60
N GLY A 155 0.01 -5.69 22.59
CA GLY A 155 0.55 -6.10 23.89
C GLY A 155 2.05 -6.41 23.90
N LYS A 156 2.62 -6.54 25.11
CA LYS A 156 4.06 -6.83 25.31
C LYS A 156 4.38 -8.32 25.45
N SER A 157 3.36 -9.16 25.60
CA SER A 157 3.43 -10.62 25.74
C SER A 157 2.14 -11.23 25.17
N PRO A 158 2.12 -12.52 24.82
CA PRO A 158 0.90 -13.20 24.39
C PRO A 158 -0.23 -13.13 25.43
N THR A 159 0.11 -13.11 26.72
CA THR A 159 -0.84 -13.01 27.83
C THR A 159 -1.50 -11.63 27.96
N ALA A 160 -0.93 -10.61 27.31
CA ALA A 160 -1.47 -9.26 27.24
C ALA A 160 -1.76 -8.84 25.79
N ALA A 161 -1.82 -9.80 24.86
CA ALA A 161 -1.96 -9.56 23.44
C ALA A 161 -3.42 -9.52 22.99
N TYR A 162 -3.73 -8.58 22.10
CA TYR A 162 -5.07 -8.44 21.55
C TYR A 162 -5.48 -9.69 20.74
N TYR A 163 -4.52 -10.31 20.07
CA TYR A 163 -4.70 -11.54 19.30
C TYR A 163 -3.44 -12.40 19.40
N VAL A 164 -3.60 -13.66 19.81
CA VAL A 164 -2.54 -14.66 19.80
C VAL A 164 -2.76 -15.56 18.60
N CYS A 165 -1.84 -15.50 17.63
CA CYS A 165 -1.94 -16.21 16.36
C CYS A 165 -1.90 -17.74 16.56
N PRO A 166 -2.16 -18.55 15.51
CA PRO A 166 -2.06 -20.00 15.59
C PRO A 166 -0.74 -20.51 16.16
N PRO A 167 -0.74 -21.71 16.77
CA PRO A 167 0.50 -22.44 17.03
C PRO A 167 1.37 -22.51 15.76
N ALA A 168 2.69 -22.32 15.92
CA ALA A 168 3.61 -22.30 14.77
C ALA A 168 3.60 -23.62 13.98
N GLU A 169 3.36 -24.73 14.67
CA GLU A 169 3.20 -26.09 14.14
C GLU A 169 1.97 -26.27 13.24
N GLN A 170 0.96 -25.40 13.34
CA GLN A 170 -0.24 -25.44 12.49
C GLN A 170 -0.12 -24.55 11.24
N VAL A 171 0.85 -23.63 11.20
CA VAL A 171 0.93 -22.60 10.15
C VAL A 171 1.17 -23.22 8.77
N ASP A 172 2.00 -24.26 8.67
CA ASP A 172 2.30 -24.90 7.38
C ASP A 172 1.02 -25.50 6.75
N HIS A 173 0.17 -26.13 7.57
CA HIS A 173 -1.13 -26.65 7.12
C HIS A 173 -2.09 -25.54 6.70
N LEU A 174 -2.25 -24.50 7.54
CA LEU A 174 -3.15 -23.38 7.26
C LEU A 174 -2.73 -22.60 6.01
N ILE A 175 -1.44 -22.51 5.72
CA ILE A 175 -0.94 -21.87 4.49
C ILE A 175 -1.17 -22.75 3.26
N SER A 176 -1.09 -24.07 3.39
CA SER A 176 -1.46 -24.97 2.29
C SER A 176 -2.92 -24.78 1.91
N ASP A 177 -3.82 -24.85 2.89
CA ASP A 177 -5.26 -24.61 2.69
C ASP A 177 -5.54 -23.20 2.13
N TRP A 178 -4.86 -22.17 2.63
CA TRP A 178 -4.98 -20.82 2.09
C TRP A 178 -4.53 -20.74 0.63
N LEU A 179 -3.45 -21.43 0.24
CA LEU A 179 -2.98 -21.48 -1.15
C LEU A 179 -3.99 -22.17 -2.06
N ASP A 180 -4.63 -23.24 -1.60
CA ASP A 180 -5.68 -23.93 -2.34
C ASP A 180 -6.88 -23.00 -2.56
N PHE A 181 -7.30 -22.27 -1.52
CA PHE A 181 -8.39 -21.29 -1.63
C PHE A 181 -8.05 -20.14 -2.60
N VAL A 182 -6.91 -19.47 -2.47
CA VAL A 182 -6.60 -18.28 -3.30
C VAL A 182 -6.27 -18.62 -4.75
N ASN A 183 -6.11 -19.91 -5.07
CA ASN A 183 -5.91 -20.43 -6.41
C ASN A 183 -7.17 -21.08 -6.99
N ASN A 184 -8.26 -21.13 -6.23
CA ASN A 184 -9.52 -21.68 -6.69
C ASN A 184 -10.16 -20.74 -7.73
N ALA A 185 -10.18 -21.19 -9.00
CA ALA A 185 -10.71 -20.41 -10.12
C ALA A 185 -12.24 -20.27 -10.11
N ASP A 186 -12.95 -21.10 -9.32
CA ASP A 186 -14.41 -21.05 -9.21
C ASP A 186 -14.87 -19.94 -8.25
N GLN A 187 -13.96 -19.39 -7.45
CA GLN A 187 -14.26 -18.31 -6.51
C GLN A 187 -14.12 -16.92 -7.18
N PRO A 188 -15.03 -15.97 -6.90
CA PRO A 188 -14.88 -14.60 -7.38
C PRO A 188 -13.57 -13.96 -6.89
N GLN A 189 -12.90 -13.23 -7.78
CA GLN A 189 -11.58 -12.67 -7.50
C GLN A 189 -11.54 -11.67 -6.31
N ASP A 190 -12.62 -10.92 -6.10
CA ASP A 190 -12.80 -10.02 -4.95
C ASP A 190 -12.98 -10.78 -3.63
N VAL A 191 -13.69 -11.91 -3.67
CA VAL A 191 -13.79 -12.85 -2.56
C VAL A 191 -12.42 -13.41 -2.21
N ILE A 192 -11.68 -13.90 -3.20
CA ILE A 192 -10.27 -14.34 -3.04
C ILE A 192 -9.41 -13.24 -2.42
N ALA A 193 -9.54 -12.00 -2.93
CA ALA A 193 -8.74 -10.88 -2.47
C ALA A 193 -9.01 -10.55 -0.99
N ILE A 194 -10.29 -10.40 -0.61
CA ILE A 194 -10.68 -9.94 0.73
C ILE A 194 -10.57 -11.06 1.76
N VAL A 195 -11.14 -12.23 1.49
CA VAL A 195 -11.07 -13.37 2.41
C VAL A 195 -9.64 -13.88 2.52
N GLY A 196 -8.95 -14.00 1.38
CA GLY A 196 -7.54 -14.38 1.38
C GLY A 196 -6.66 -13.39 2.15
N HIS A 197 -6.92 -12.09 2.05
CA HIS A 197 -6.23 -11.08 2.86
C HIS A 197 -6.50 -11.26 4.36
N ASN A 198 -7.76 -11.40 4.75
CA ASN A 198 -8.15 -11.55 6.15
C ASN A 198 -7.52 -12.81 6.75
N GLN A 199 -7.66 -13.92 6.05
CA GLN A 199 -7.13 -15.21 6.48
C GLN A 199 -5.61 -15.19 6.58
N LEU A 200 -4.90 -14.60 5.62
CA LEU A 200 -3.44 -14.51 5.68
C LEU A 200 -2.98 -13.71 6.91
N LEU A 201 -3.70 -12.64 7.26
CA LEU A 201 -3.40 -11.85 8.46
C LEU A 201 -3.76 -12.58 9.77
N ASN A 202 -4.83 -13.38 9.77
CA ASN A 202 -5.24 -14.22 10.89
C ASN A 202 -4.26 -15.40 11.13
N ILE A 203 -3.80 -16.07 10.07
CA ILE A 203 -2.76 -17.12 10.16
C ILE A 203 -1.44 -16.51 10.66
N HIS A 204 -1.12 -15.32 10.16
CA HIS A 204 0.08 -14.56 10.51
C HIS A 204 1.37 -15.39 10.31
N PRO A 205 1.66 -15.86 9.08
CA PRO A 205 2.63 -16.93 8.85
C PRO A 205 4.09 -16.55 9.04
N PHE A 206 4.42 -15.26 9.03
CA PHE A 206 5.78 -14.76 9.13
C PHE A 206 6.10 -14.27 10.53
N ALA A 207 7.41 -14.20 10.84
CA ALA A 207 7.86 -13.55 12.08
C ALA A 207 7.58 -12.04 12.05
N ASP A 208 7.76 -11.40 10.89
CA ASP A 208 7.38 -10.00 10.63
C ASP A 208 7.04 -9.84 9.12
N GLY A 209 6.48 -8.70 8.74
CA GLY A 209 6.09 -8.38 7.36
C GLY A 209 4.69 -8.87 6.99
N ASN A 210 3.93 -9.48 7.91
CA ASN A 210 2.58 -10.03 7.63
C ASN A 210 1.63 -8.95 7.10
N GLY A 211 1.56 -7.79 7.77
CA GLY A 211 0.70 -6.68 7.34
C GLY A 211 1.07 -6.13 5.96
N ARG A 212 2.37 -6.02 5.64
CA ARG A 212 2.84 -5.55 4.33
C ARG A 212 2.53 -6.57 3.24
N THR A 213 2.82 -7.85 3.51
CA THR A 213 2.56 -8.97 2.60
C THR A 213 1.06 -9.08 2.29
N GLY A 214 0.21 -8.99 3.31
CA GLY A 214 -1.25 -9.01 3.14
C GLY A 214 -1.76 -7.84 2.31
N ARG A 215 -1.23 -6.62 2.50
CA ARG A 215 -1.60 -5.46 1.67
C ARG A 215 -1.19 -5.65 0.20
N VAL A 216 0.04 -6.11 -0.05
CA VAL A 216 0.48 -6.42 -1.42
C VAL A 216 -0.42 -7.46 -2.07
N PHE A 217 -0.79 -8.52 -1.35
CA PHE A 217 -1.72 -9.55 -1.84
C PHE A 217 -3.10 -8.99 -2.16
N LEU A 218 -3.69 -8.21 -1.25
CA LEU A 218 -5.01 -7.61 -1.45
C LEU A 218 -5.01 -6.71 -2.70
N GLN A 219 -4.01 -5.83 -2.82
CA GLN A 219 -3.91 -4.92 -3.94
C GLN A 219 -3.73 -5.67 -5.27
N SER A 220 -2.80 -6.62 -5.33
CA SER A 220 -2.52 -7.35 -6.57
C SER A 220 -3.74 -8.11 -7.08
N ARG A 221 -4.51 -8.73 -6.18
CA ARG A 221 -5.72 -9.50 -6.55
C ARG A 221 -6.86 -8.60 -7.00
N LEU A 222 -7.09 -7.47 -6.33
CA LEU A 222 -8.13 -6.52 -6.75
C LEU A 222 -7.79 -5.84 -8.08
N GLU A 223 -6.52 -5.47 -8.30
CA GLU A 223 -6.08 -4.83 -9.54
C GLU A 223 -6.20 -5.75 -10.75
N GLN A 224 -6.03 -7.06 -10.57
CA GLN A 224 -6.26 -8.04 -11.65
C GLN A 224 -7.70 -8.00 -12.19
N LYS A 225 -8.70 -7.68 -11.37
CA LYS A 225 -10.11 -7.59 -11.80
C LYS A 225 -10.50 -6.17 -12.22
N TYR A 226 -10.07 -5.16 -11.46
CA TYR A 226 -10.59 -3.80 -11.58
C TYR A 226 -9.62 -2.79 -12.20
N GLY A 227 -8.34 -3.15 -12.39
CA GLY A 227 -7.29 -2.19 -12.72
C GLY A 227 -6.89 -1.34 -11.50
N ASP A 228 -6.30 -0.17 -11.72
CA ASP A 228 -5.87 0.71 -10.63
C ASP A 228 -7.01 1.01 -9.65
N ILE A 229 -6.79 0.83 -8.35
CA ILE A 229 -7.79 1.15 -7.30
C ILE A 229 -7.12 1.84 -6.12
N ILE A 230 -7.91 2.53 -5.29
CA ILE A 230 -7.45 2.94 -3.96
C ILE A 230 -7.42 1.69 -3.07
N HIS A 231 -6.27 1.43 -2.45
CA HIS A 231 -6.12 0.28 -1.57
C HIS A 231 -7.10 0.35 -0.37
N PRO A 232 -7.96 -0.66 -0.14
CA PRO A 232 -9.03 -0.59 0.88
C PRO A 232 -8.55 -0.37 2.31
N SER A 233 -7.37 -0.86 2.68
CA SER A 233 -6.79 -0.59 4.02
C SER A 233 -6.47 0.88 4.28
N LEU A 234 -6.47 1.78 3.28
CA LEU A 234 -6.30 3.22 3.49
C LEU A 234 -7.54 3.84 4.16
N TYR A 235 -8.70 3.18 4.10
CA TYR A 235 -9.93 3.67 4.72
C TYR A 235 -9.81 3.85 6.24
N ARG A 236 -8.88 3.16 6.90
CA ARG A 236 -8.49 3.40 8.31
C ARG A 236 -7.96 4.82 8.62
N LEU A 237 -7.75 5.66 7.60
CA LEU A 237 -7.47 7.10 7.77
C LEU A 237 -8.75 7.88 8.07
N ASN A 238 -9.87 7.44 7.50
CA ASN A 238 -11.20 8.01 7.64
C ASN A 238 -12.03 7.34 8.74
N LYS A 239 -11.70 6.10 9.10
CA LYS A 239 -12.30 5.35 10.21
C LYS A 239 -11.30 5.07 11.34
N GLN A 240 -11.80 4.52 12.44
CA GLN A 240 -10.95 4.05 13.54
C GLN A 240 -10.16 2.81 13.09
N LYS A 241 -8.92 2.67 13.55
CA LYS A 241 -8.06 1.51 13.19
C LYS A 241 -8.71 0.18 13.55
N ASP A 242 -9.48 0.16 14.63
CA ASP A 242 -10.06 -1.06 15.19
C ASP A 242 -11.10 -1.68 14.24
N THR A 243 -11.87 -0.88 13.49
CA THR A 243 -12.85 -1.42 12.52
C THR A 243 -12.20 -2.22 11.40
N TYR A 244 -10.94 -1.91 11.04
CA TYR A 244 -10.18 -2.71 10.07
C TYR A 244 -9.71 -4.04 10.68
N ILE A 245 -9.35 -4.04 11.96
CA ILE A 245 -8.98 -5.25 12.68
C ILE A 245 -10.21 -6.14 12.87
N ASP A 246 -11.34 -5.59 13.26
CA ASP A 246 -12.62 -6.29 13.38
C ASP A 246 -13.03 -6.90 12.03
N ALA A 247 -12.85 -6.16 10.93
CA ALA A 247 -13.13 -6.67 9.59
C ALA A 247 -12.24 -7.85 9.19
N ILE A 248 -10.97 -7.88 9.60
CA ILE A 248 -10.07 -9.02 9.39
C ILE A 248 -10.53 -10.21 10.24
N GLN A 249 -10.80 -9.97 11.52
CA GLN A 249 -11.16 -11.01 12.49
C GLN A 249 -12.57 -11.57 12.29
N SER A 250 -13.43 -10.87 11.55
CA SER A 250 -14.76 -11.36 11.19
C SER A 250 -14.75 -12.72 10.49
N THR A 251 -13.65 -13.08 9.82
CA THR A 251 -13.48 -14.38 9.14
C THR A 251 -13.02 -15.52 10.06
N LEU A 252 -12.82 -15.27 11.36
CA LEU A 252 -12.40 -16.32 12.29
C LEU A 252 -13.54 -17.28 12.66
N SER A 253 -14.80 -16.85 12.57
CA SER A 253 -15.96 -17.70 12.86
C SER A 253 -16.47 -18.35 11.56
N PRO A 254 -16.58 -19.69 11.48
CA PRO A 254 -17.03 -20.39 10.27
C PRO A 254 -18.41 -19.94 9.74
N GLY A 255 -19.31 -19.48 10.61
CA GLY A 255 -20.63 -18.96 10.19
C GLY A 255 -20.55 -17.69 9.32
N ASN A 256 -19.48 -16.90 9.45
CA ASN A 256 -19.37 -15.60 8.80
C ASN A 256 -18.98 -15.68 7.32
N PHE A 257 -18.56 -16.85 6.82
CA PHE A 257 -18.32 -17.06 5.39
C PHE A 257 -19.61 -17.15 4.56
N SER A 258 -20.76 -17.30 5.23
CA SER A 258 -22.10 -17.29 4.64
C SER A 258 -22.89 -15.99 4.91
N ALA A 259 -22.31 -15.07 5.69
CA ALA A 259 -22.88 -13.77 6.01
C ALA A 259 -22.24 -12.68 5.13
N PRO A 260 -22.87 -11.51 4.97
CA PRO A 260 -22.23 -10.38 4.30
C PRO A 260 -20.87 -10.08 4.92
N VAL A 261 -19.87 -9.80 4.07
CA VAL A 261 -18.56 -9.35 4.53
C VAL A 261 -18.76 -8.17 5.49
N HIS A 262 -17.97 -8.12 6.56
CA HIS A 262 -17.97 -6.99 7.49
C HIS A 262 -18.00 -5.65 6.70
N GLY A 263 -19.00 -4.81 6.98
CA GLY A 263 -19.38 -3.64 6.15
C GLY A 263 -18.22 -2.72 5.78
N TYR A 264 -17.17 -2.70 6.60
CA TYR A 264 -15.86 -2.09 6.31
C TYR A 264 -15.36 -2.31 4.86
N TRP A 265 -15.45 -3.52 4.32
CA TRP A 265 -14.88 -3.81 2.98
C TRP A 265 -15.68 -3.12 1.87
N GLN A 266 -17.01 -3.14 1.97
CA GLN A 266 -17.88 -2.42 1.03
C GLN A 266 -17.73 -0.90 1.17
N GLU A 267 -17.70 -0.39 2.40
CA GLU A 267 -17.49 1.03 2.67
C GLU A 267 -16.13 1.51 2.16
N SER A 268 -15.06 0.74 2.42
CA SER A 268 -13.70 1.10 2.01
C SER A 268 -13.49 1.10 0.50
N LEU A 269 -14.11 0.17 -0.23
CA LEU A 269 -14.09 0.17 -1.70
C LEU A 269 -14.90 1.33 -2.28
N SER A 270 -16.08 1.61 -1.73
CA SER A 270 -16.93 2.73 -2.15
C SER A 270 -16.25 4.08 -1.88
N TRP A 271 -15.64 4.23 -0.71
CA TRP A 271 -14.81 5.39 -0.37
C TRP A 271 -13.61 5.50 -1.32
N GLY A 272 -12.96 4.38 -1.63
CA GLY A 272 -11.86 4.31 -2.56
C GLY A 272 -12.22 4.85 -3.95
N ASP A 273 -13.38 4.49 -4.50
CA ASP A 273 -13.84 5.01 -5.80
C ASP A 273 -14.10 6.53 -5.76
N ARG A 274 -14.80 7.02 -4.72
CA ARG A 274 -15.02 8.46 -4.52
C ARG A 274 -13.71 9.23 -4.43
N LEU A 275 -12.77 8.74 -3.62
CA LEU A 275 -11.45 9.35 -3.49
C LEU A 275 -10.70 9.32 -4.82
N LYS A 276 -10.74 8.21 -5.55
CA LYS A 276 -10.09 8.12 -6.86
C LYS A 276 -10.64 9.18 -7.83
N ARG A 277 -11.96 9.33 -7.94
CA ARG A 277 -12.60 10.37 -8.77
C ARG A 277 -12.10 11.76 -8.38
N ARG A 278 -12.07 12.06 -7.08
CA ARG A 278 -11.57 13.35 -6.58
C ARG A 278 -10.10 13.57 -6.94
N MET A 279 -9.26 12.55 -6.79
CA MET A 279 -7.84 12.64 -7.16
C MET A 279 -7.65 12.93 -8.65
N PHE A 280 -8.43 12.28 -9.52
CA PHE A 280 -8.35 12.53 -10.97
C PHE A 280 -8.87 13.92 -11.37
N GLN A 281 -9.83 14.49 -10.63
CA GLN A 281 -10.22 15.91 -10.80
C GLN A 281 -9.08 16.85 -10.41
N ILE A 282 -8.41 16.62 -9.27
CA ILE A 282 -7.25 17.41 -8.83
C ILE A 282 -6.13 17.36 -9.87
N LEU A 283 -5.87 16.19 -10.46
CA LEU A 283 -4.90 16.03 -11.54
C LEU A 283 -5.32 16.82 -12.80
N ALA A 284 -6.60 16.77 -13.18
CA ALA A 284 -7.14 17.52 -14.31
C ALA A 284 -7.01 19.05 -14.11
N ASP A 285 -7.24 19.53 -12.90
CA ASP A 285 -7.05 20.94 -12.55
C ASP A 285 -5.58 21.35 -12.62
N GLY A 286 -4.68 20.49 -12.12
CA GLY A 286 -3.23 20.66 -12.24
C GLY A 286 -2.78 20.73 -13.71
N GLN A 287 -3.26 19.81 -14.54
CA GLN A 287 -2.98 19.77 -15.98
C GLN A 287 -3.54 21.01 -16.70
N SER A 288 -4.73 21.48 -16.32
CA SER A 288 -5.31 22.70 -16.88
C SER A 288 -4.47 23.93 -16.57
N LYS A 289 -3.94 24.04 -15.34
CA LYS A 289 -2.99 25.10 -14.95
C LYS A 289 -1.66 25.01 -15.72
N LEU A 290 -1.16 23.81 -16.00
CA LEU A 290 0.01 23.59 -16.85
C LEU A 290 -0.27 24.03 -18.30
N ASN A 291 -1.40 23.60 -18.87
CA ASN A 291 -1.80 23.95 -20.23
C ASN A 291 -1.94 25.47 -20.41
N ALA A 292 -2.45 26.19 -19.41
CA ALA A 292 -2.52 27.64 -19.43
C ALA A 292 -1.12 28.30 -19.50
N ARG A 293 -0.10 27.72 -18.85
CA ARG A 293 1.30 28.20 -18.95
C ARG A 293 1.94 27.90 -20.31
N LEU A 294 1.47 26.86 -20.99
CA LEU A 294 1.93 26.42 -22.31
C LEU A 294 1.11 26.99 -23.47
N ALA A 295 0.11 27.81 -23.20
CA ALA A 295 -0.75 28.38 -24.24
C ALA A 295 0.08 29.10 -25.31
N MET A 296 -0.10 28.70 -26.57
CA MET A 296 0.65 29.21 -27.73
C MET A 296 2.16 28.99 -27.69
N ARG A 297 2.64 28.06 -26.86
CA ARG A 297 4.06 27.71 -26.69
C ARG A 297 4.25 26.21 -26.90
N PRO A 298 4.34 25.73 -28.15
CA PRO A 298 4.54 24.31 -28.41
C PRO A 298 5.89 23.89 -27.84
N LEU A 299 5.88 22.81 -27.06
CA LEU A 299 7.11 22.21 -26.54
C LEU A 299 7.78 21.33 -27.60
N SER A 300 9.11 21.29 -27.55
CA SER A 300 9.93 20.30 -28.24
C SER A 300 9.58 18.87 -27.79
N ALA A 301 10.01 17.86 -28.55
CA ALA A 301 9.78 16.46 -28.18
C ALA A 301 10.39 16.11 -26.80
N ASN A 302 11.59 16.62 -26.50
CA ASN A 302 12.22 16.43 -25.19
C ASN A 302 11.53 17.25 -24.09
N GLY A 303 11.08 18.48 -24.39
CA GLY A 303 10.29 19.28 -23.45
C GLY A 303 8.99 18.58 -23.02
N LYS A 304 8.30 17.92 -23.97
CA LYS A 304 7.11 17.10 -23.66
C LYS A 304 7.45 15.89 -22.80
N LYS A 305 8.49 15.11 -23.17
CA LYS A 305 8.96 13.97 -22.36
C LYS A 305 9.32 14.38 -20.93
N LEU A 306 10.02 15.50 -20.78
CA LEU A 306 10.36 16.03 -19.47
C LEU A 306 9.11 16.41 -18.69
N LEU A 307 8.16 17.12 -19.32
CA LEU A 307 6.90 17.49 -18.69
C LEU A 307 6.09 16.27 -18.23
N ASP A 308 6.03 15.22 -19.05
CA ASP A 308 5.33 13.98 -18.71
C ASP A 308 5.96 13.29 -17.49
N HIS A 309 7.29 13.26 -17.42
CA HIS A 309 8.05 12.68 -16.31
C HIS A 309 7.89 13.45 -14.99
N LEU A 310 7.78 14.79 -15.05
CA LEU A 310 7.62 15.64 -13.87
C LEU A 310 6.36 15.31 -13.06
N TRP A 311 5.36 14.63 -13.64
CA TRP A 311 4.17 14.16 -12.91
C TRP A 311 4.48 13.09 -11.86
N MET A 312 5.56 12.32 -12.07
CA MET A 312 6.07 11.32 -11.14
C MET A 312 7.33 11.80 -10.39
N GLN A 313 8.11 12.69 -11.00
CA GLN A 313 9.37 13.18 -10.45
C GLN A 313 9.47 14.71 -10.59
N PRO A 314 8.77 15.51 -9.76
CA PRO A 314 8.70 16.98 -9.87
C PRO A 314 10.01 17.71 -9.56
N ILE A 315 11.10 16.98 -9.31
CA ILE A 315 12.46 17.52 -9.13
C ILE A 315 13.38 16.77 -10.06
N VAL A 316 14.07 17.51 -10.91
CA VAL A 316 15.03 16.94 -11.84
C VAL A 316 16.39 17.62 -11.72
N CYS A 317 17.41 16.91 -12.14
CA CYS A 317 18.74 17.44 -12.43
C CYS A 317 19.29 16.70 -13.66
N GLU A 318 20.35 17.24 -14.25
CA GLU A 318 20.95 16.72 -15.47
C GLU A 318 21.40 15.26 -15.31
N LYS A 319 21.97 14.93 -14.15
CA LYS A 319 22.38 13.55 -13.83
C LYS A 319 21.19 12.59 -13.77
N GLY A 320 20.08 13.01 -13.18
CA GLY A 320 18.84 12.23 -13.13
C GLY A 320 18.24 12.03 -14.53
N LEU A 321 18.23 13.08 -15.36
CA LEU A 321 17.75 13.02 -16.74
C LEU A 321 18.63 12.15 -17.64
N PHE A 322 19.96 12.16 -17.44
CA PHE A 322 20.85 11.21 -18.11
C PHE A 322 20.52 9.77 -17.72
N LYS A 323 20.34 9.48 -16.43
CA LYS A 323 20.02 8.13 -15.95
C LYS A 323 18.67 7.63 -16.47
N HIS A 324 17.67 8.51 -16.53
CA HIS A 324 16.31 8.14 -16.92
C HIS A 324 16.11 8.11 -18.45
N PHE A 325 16.57 9.13 -19.18
CA PHE A 325 16.34 9.25 -20.63
C PHE A 325 17.57 9.01 -21.50
N GLY A 326 18.78 8.88 -20.92
CA GLY A 326 20.03 8.80 -21.68
C GLY A 326 20.45 10.13 -22.31
N TRP A 327 19.86 11.25 -21.89
CA TRP A 327 20.14 12.58 -22.47
C TRP A 327 21.51 13.10 -22.04
N ASP A 328 22.29 13.59 -23.01
CA ASP A 328 23.49 14.36 -22.72
C ASP A 328 23.15 15.70 -22.03
N PHE A 329 24.19 16.37 -21.54
CA PHE A 329 24.04 17.63 -20.81
C PHE A 329 23.29 18.68 -21.64
N PHE A 330 23.57 18.79 -22.94
CA PHE A 330 22.96 19.80 -23.81
C PHE A 330 21.47 19.56 -24.04
N SER A 331 21.08 18.30 -24.28
CA SER A 331 19.68 17.91 -24.46
C SER A 331 18.87 18.12 -23.19
N ALA A 332 19.45 17.75 -22.04
CA ALA A 332 18.84 17.97 -20.72
C ALA A 332 18.66 19.48 -20.46
N GLN A 333 19.71 20.28 -20.64
CA GLN A 333 19.66 21.73 -20.45
C GLN A 333 18.67 22.42 -21.38
N THR A 334 18.59 21.99 -22.65
CA THR A 334 17.62 22.55 -23.60
C THR A 334 16.18 22.31 -23.14
N ALA A 335 15.86 21.08 -22.73
CA ALA A 335 14.52 20.74 -22.23
C ALA A 335 14.19 21.45 -20.90
N ILE A 336 15.15 21.53 -19.98
CA ILE A 336 15.00 22.26 -18.72
C ILE A 336 14.73 23.75 -18.98
N GLN A 337 15.56 24.40 -19.81
CA GLN A 337 15.45 25.82 -20.09
C GLN A 337 14.13 26.15 -20.80
N GLU A 338 13.65 25.28 -21.68
CA GLU A 338 12.33 25.39 -22.30
C GLU A 338 11.20 25.45 -21.25
N LEU A 339 11.22 24.56 -20.26
CA LEU A 339 10.23 24.55 -19.18
C LEU A 339 10.42 25.69 -18.17
N ILE A 340 11.64 26.18 -17.95
CA ILE A 340 11.91 27.41 -17.18
C ILE A 340 11.31 28.63 -17.88
N ASN A 341 11.48 28.75 -19.20
CA ASN A 341 10.91 29.85 -20.00
C ASN A 341 9.37 29.86 -19.96
N CYS A 342 8.77 28.68 -19.78
CA CYS A 342 7.33 28.50 -19.57
C CYS A 342 6.89 28.69 -18.10
N LYS A 343 7.82 29.03 -17.19
CA LYS A 343 7.59 29.14 -15.75
C LYS A 343 7.02 27.85 -15.15
N ILE A 344 7.40 26.70 -15.69
CA ILE A 344 7.01 25.38 -15.16
C ILE A 344 8.05 24.90 -14.16
N LEU A 345 9.33 25.04 -14.50
CA LEU A 345 10.45 24.71 -13.61
C LEU A 345 11.07 25.97 -13.00
N GLU A 346 11.54 25.83 -11.75
CA GLU A 346 12.31 26.85 -11.05
C GLU A 346 13.67 26.27 -10.61
N PRO A 347 14.80 26.95 -10.91
CA PRO A 347 16.09 26.52 -10.43
C PRO A 347 16.22 26.79 -8.92
N ARG A 348 16.72 25.80 -8.18
CA ARG A 348 17.00 25.89 -6.75
C ARG A 348 18.41 25.43 -6.47
N ARG A 349 19.18 26.25 -5.75
CA ARG A 349 20.48 25.84 -5.21
C ARG A 349 20.28 25.17 -3.85
N LEU A 350 20.81 23.96 -3.71
CA LEU A 350 20.76 23.19 -2.48
C LEU A 350 21.88 23.61 -1.52
N ARG A 351 21.59 23.48 -0.23
CA ARG A 351 22.61 23.57 0.82
C ARG A 351 23.38 22.26 0.96
N GLN A 352 22.73 21.13 0.69
CA GLN A 352 23.32 19.80 0.72
C GLN A 352 22.71 18.96 -0.42
N PRO A 353 23.54 18.41 -1.33
CA PRO A 353 24.96 18.69 -1.50
C PRO A 353 25.21 20.19 -1.79
N GLU A 354 26.29 20.75 -1.25
CA GLU A 354 26.52 22.19 -1.32
C GLU A 354 26.69 22.66 -2.77
N GLY A 355 25.95 23.70 -3.14
CA GLY A 355 26.06 24.32 -4.47
C GLY A 355 25.34 23.56 -5.58
N ALA A 356 24.85 22.34 -5.33
CA ALA A 356 24.10 21.55 -6.31
C ALA A 356 22.82 22.29 -6.74
N ILE A 357 22.51 22.20 -8.03
CA ILE A 357 21.31 22.83 -8.61
C ILE A 357 20.32 21.72 -8.96
N ILE A 358 19.08 21.93 -8.56
CA ILE A 358 17.93 21.13 -9.00
C ILE A 358 16.90 22.07 -9.63
N TYR A 359 16.01 21.49 -10.42
CA TYR A 359 14.89 22.21 -11.02
C TYR A 359 13.61 21.57 -10.51
N ASP A 360 12.87 22.31 -9.68
CA ASP A 360 11.60 21.83 -9.14
C ASP A 360 10.41 22.40 -9.91
N CYS A 361 9.30 21.64 -9.96
CA CYS A 361 8.03 22.12 -10.47
C CYS A 361 7.07 22.43 -9.31
N PRO A 362 6.92 23.70 -8.90
CA PRO A 362 6.04 24.07 -7.78
C PRO A 362 4.58 23.68 -8.02
N LEU A 363 4.11 23.72 -9.29
CA LEU A 363 2.72 23.40 -9.62
C LEU A 363 2.40 21.91 -9.42
N MET A 364 3.31 21.01 -9.80
CA MET A 364 3.15 19.58 -9.52
C MET A 364 3.21 19.30 -8.02
N PHE A 365 4.08 19.97 -7.26
CA PHE A 365 4.08 19.84 -5.79
C PHE A 365 2.77 20.34 -5.16
N ALA A 366 2.22 21.46 -5.63
CA ALA A 366 0.93 21.96 -5.16
C ALA A 366 -0.22 21.01 -5.51
N THR A 367 -0.13 20.32 -6.66
CA THR A 367 -1.11 19.30 -7.08
C THR A 367 -0.98 18.06 -6.18
N TRP A 368 0.23 17.56 -5.96
CA TRP A 368 0.51 16.47 -5.03
C TRP A 368 0.08 16.77 -3.59
N GLN A 369 0.22 18.02 -3.15
CA GLN A 369 -0.26 18.43 -1.83
C GLN A 369 -1.78 18.30 -1.73
N GLN A 370 -2.54 18.75 -2.74
CA GLN A 370 -4.00 18.58 -2.77
C GLN A 370 -4.42 17.10 -2.82
N LEU A 371 -3.66 16.25 -3.52
CA LEU A 371 -3.89 14.80 -3.50
C LEU A 371 -3.67 14.21 -2.10
N ASP A 372 -2.58 14.60 -1.43
CA ASP A 372 -2.32 14.19 -0.06
C ASP A 372 -3.46 14.70 0.86
N ASP A 373 -3.89 15.95 0.73
CA ASP A 373 -4.99 16.51 1.54
C ASP A 373 -6.31 15.75 1.33
N ALA A 374 -6.65 15.38 0.09
CA ALA A 374 -7.84 14.58 -0.20
C ALA A 374 -7.81 13.18 0.45
N ILE A 375 -6.65 12.54 0.56
CA ILE A 375 -6.49 11.22 1.20
C ILE A 375 -6.78 11.30 2.71
N PHE A 376 -6.43 12.43 3.35
CA PHE A 376 -6.53 12.63 4.79
C PHE A 376 -7.74 13.46 5.24
N ALA A 377 -8.52 14.00 4.29
CA ALA A 377 -9.79 14.65 4.59
C ALA A 377 -10.74 13.66 5.28
N LYS A 378 -11.47 14.14 6.28
CA LYS A 378 -12.53 13.35 6.94
C LYS A 378 -13.80 13.42 6.09
N GLU A 379 -14.57 12.32 6.02
CA GLU A 379 -15.80 12.25 5.20
C GLU A 379 -16.81 13.39 5.49
N GLU A 380 -16.88 13.94 6.71
CA GLU A 380 -17.76 15.07 7.06
C GLU A 380 -17.45 16.37 6.28
N GLU A 381 -16.27 16.50 5.67
CA GLU A 381 -15.88 17.67 4.86
C GLU A 381 -16.10 17.46 3.35
N SER A 382 -16.42 16.23 2.92
CA SER A 382 -16.46 15.86 1.49
C SER A 382 -17.82 15.98 0.81
N ASP A 383 -18.92 16.02 1.59
CA ASP A 383 -20.28 16.20 1.07
C ASP A 383 -20.71 17.69 1.02
N ALA A 384 -19.83 18.61 1.41
CA ALA A 384 -20.09 20.05 1.48
C ALA A 384 -19.37 20.90 0.41
N ALA A 385 -18.71 20.28 -0.57
CA ALA A 385 -17.98 20.94 -1.65
C ALA A 385 -18.23 20.25 -2.99
#